data_AF-A0A7K2CTB2-F1
#
_entry.id   AF-A0A7K2CTB2-F1
#
_cell.length_a   1.000
_cell.length_b   1.000
_cell.length_c   1.000
_cell.angle_alpha   90.00
_cell.angle_beta   90.00
_cell.angle_gamma   90.00
#
_symmetry.space_group_name_H-M   'P 1'
#
loop_
_entity.id
_entity.type
_entity.pdbx_description
1 polymer ?
#
loop_
_entity_poly.entity_id
_entity_poly.type
_entity_poly.pdbx_seq_one_letter_code
_entity_poly.pdbx_strand_id
1 'polypeptide(L)'
;MAGDLRQRAAACEQVRADVDLVWPGLDHVLDQAAAQHGPEVWQSAAADASRLRLHHQHAHLVRLRYEIEHVARRLQARADELYADAARVEMAAEAALREEARELELQASYFR
;
A
#
# COMPACT_ATOMS: atom_id res chain seq x y z
N MET A 1 -12.43 -18.61 -0.60
CA MET A 1 -11.09 -18.46 0.02
C MET A 1 -10.16 -17.61 -0.85
N ALA A 2 -9.85 -17.98 -2.10
CA ALA A 2 -9.03 -17.14 -3.00
C ALA A 2 -9.66 -15.78 -3.34
N GLY A 3 -10.99 -15.73 -3.56
CA GLY A 3 -11.70 -14.47 -3.81
C GLY A 3 -11.62 -13.45 -2.66
N ASP A 4 -11.67 -13.92 -1.41
CA ASP A 4 -11.53 -13.08 -0.22
C ASP A 4 -10.11 -12.50 -0.10
N LEU A 5 -9.09 -13.30 -0.40
CA LEU A 5 -7.69 -12.85 -0.42
C LEU A 5 -7.47 -11.74 -1.47
N ARG A 6 -8.06 -11.88 -2.67
CA ARG A 6 -8.01 -10.84 -3.70
C ARG A 6 -8.74 -9.57 -3.29
N GLN A 7 -9.91 -9.68 -2.67
CA GLN A 7 -10.65 -8.52 -2.17
C GLN A 7 -9.82 -7.74 -1.13
N ARG A 8 -9.12 -8.46 -0.25
CA ARG A 8 -8.22 -7.85 0.74
C ARG A 8 -7.00 -7.21 0.09
N ALA A 9 -6.42 -7.83 -0.94
CA ALA A 9 -5.31 -7.26 -1.70
C ALA A 9 -5.73 -5.95 -2.40
N ALA A 10 -6.88 -5.95 -3.07
CA ALA A 10 -7.46 -4.76 -3.70
C ALA A 10 -7.72 -3.62 -2.69
N ALA A 11 -8.16 -3.95 -1.47
CA ALA A 11 -8.31 -2.95 -0.41
C ALA A 11 -6.98 -2.31 0.00
N CYS A 12 -5.88 -3.09 0.05
CA CYS A 12 -4.54 -2.56 0.31
C CYS A 12 -4.04 -1.66 -0.83
N GLU A 13 -4.32 -2.02 -2.09
CA GLU A 13 -3.99 -1.21 -3.26
C GLU A 13 -4.77 0.11 -3.29
N GLN A 14 -6.07 0.08 -2.94
CA GLN A 14 -6.90 1.28 -2.87
C GLN A 14 -6.35 2.30 -1.88
N VAL A 15 -5.98 1.87 -0.66
CA VAL A 15 -5.38 2.77 0.33
C VAL A 15 -4.09 3.39 -0.18
N ARG A 16 -3.29 2.65 -0.95
CA ARG A 16 -2.07 3.20 -1.56
C ARG A 16 -2.39 4.22 -2.65
N ALA A 17 -3.37 3.94 -3.51
CA ALA A 17 -3.80 4.90 -4.52
C ALA A 17 -4.32 6.21 -3.89
N ASP A 18 -5.05 6.12 -2.78
CA ASP A 18 -5.51 7.28 -2.03
C ASP A 18 -4.34 8.10 -1.46
N VAL A 19 -3.30 7.44 -0.95
CA VAL A 19 -2.08 8.11 -0.48
C VAL A 19 -1.38 8.85 -1.63
N ASP A 20 -1.22 8.20 -2.79
CA ASP A 20 -0.55 8.78 -3.96
C ASP A 20 -1.30 10.02 -4.50
N LEU A 21 -2.64 10.08 -4.33
CA LEU A 21 -3.47 11.23 -4.71
C LEU A 21 -3.32 12.43 -3.76
N VAL A 22 -3.07 12.19 -2.48
CA VAL A 22 -2.98 13.26 -1.47
C VAL A 22 -1.61 13.95 -1.48
N TRP A 23 -0.55 13.24 -1.90
CA TRP A 23 0.84 13.71 -1.83
C TRP A 23 1.10 15.03 -2.56
N PRO A 24 0.64 15.21 -3.82
CA PRO A 24 0.84 16.46 -4.53
C PRO A 24 0.25 17.68 -3.81
N GLY A 25 -0.86 17.50 -3.09
CA GLY A 25 -1.46 18.56 -2.28
C GLY A 25 -0.62 18.91 -1.05
N LEU A 26 0.01 17.91 -0.43
CA LEU A 26 0.91 18.11 0.70
C LEU A 26 2.21 18.80 0.27
N ASP A 27 2.80 18.36 -0.85
CA ASP A 27 4.02 18.95 -1.42
C ASP A 27 3.78 20.41 -1.80
N HIS A 28 2.63 20.74 -2.39
CA HIS A 28 2.27 22.12 -2.69
C HIS A 28 2.28 23.03 -1.45
N VAL A 29 1.75 22.57 -0.31
CA VAL A 29 1.75 23.33 0.94
C VAL A 29 3.17 23.56 1.47
N LEU A 30 4.04 22.55 1.35
CA LEU A 30 5.44 22.64 1.80
C LEU A 30 6.26 23.58 0.90
N ASP A 31 6.12 23.45 -0.41
CA ASP A 31 6.85 24.23 -1.40
C ASP A 31 6.39 25.69 -1.45
N GLN A 32 5.09 25.95 -1.26
CA GLN A 32 4.54 27.31 -1.26
C GLN A 32 5.13 28.18 -0.15
N ALA A 33 5.37 27.61 1.04
CA ALA A 33 5.98 28.35 2.15
C ALA A 33 7.44 28.76 1.84
N ALA A 34 8.21 27.87 1.20
CA ALA A 34 9.57 28.18 0.74
C ALA A 34 9.57 29.22 -0.39
N ALA A 35 8.59 29.16 -1.31
CA ALA A 35 8.44 30.13 -2.38
C ALA A 35 8.07 31.54 -1.87
N GLN A 36 7.28 31.63 -0.79
CA GLN A 36 6.85 32.90 -0.21
C GLN A 36 7.88 33.56 0.71
N HIS A 37 8.66 32.74 1.44
CA HIS A 37 9.55 33.24 2.50
C HIS A 37 11.04 33.00 2.24
N GLY A 38 11.39 32.39 1.10
CA GLY A 38 12.75 31.95 0.79
C GLY A 38 13.11 30.64 1.48
N PRO A 39 14.08 29.87 0.94
CA PRO A 39 14.48 28.57 1.50
C PRO A 39 15.08 28.68 2.90
N GLU A 40 15.64 29.83 3.26
CA GLU A 40 16.12 30.18 4.61
C GLU A 40 15.03 30.19 5.69
N VAL A 41 13.73 30.19 5.33
CA VAL A 41 12.62 30.05 6.30
C VAL A 41 12.74 28.78 7.15
N TRP A 42 13.43 27.76 6.64
CA TRP A 42 13.69 26.51 7.35
C TRP A 42 15.00 26.50 8.15
N GLN A 43 15.90 27.47 7.92
CA GLN A 43 17.25 27.54 8.49
C GLN A 43 17.37 28.56 9.62
N SER A 44 16.50 29.58 9.66
CA SER A 44 16.62 30.71 10.59
C SER A 44 16.14 30.37 12.00
N ALA A 45 17.09 30.41 12.95
CA ALA A 45 16.82 30.24 14.36
C ALA A 45 15.98 31.39 14.94
N ALA A 46 14.80 31.05 15.44
CA ALA A 46 14.24 31.47 16.73
C ALA A 46 13.91 32.94 17.03
N ALA A 47 14.08 33.91 16.14
CA ALA A 47 13.73 35.31 16.47
C ALA A 47 12.22 35.63 16.40
N ASP A 48 11.42 34.81 15.70
CA ASP A 48 9.98 35.03 15.49
C ASP A 48 9.18 33.75 15.80
N ALA A 49 8.21 33.87 16.72
CA ALA A 49 7.32 32.78 17.12
C ALA A 49 6.53 32.18 15.94
N SER A 50 6.22 32.98 14.92
CA SER A 50 5.52 32.54 13.71
C SER A 50 6.39 31.61 12.86
N ARG A 51 7.68 31.93 12.73
CA ARG A 51 8.66 31.11 11.99
C ARG A 51 8.96 29.80 12.70
N LEU A 52 9.09 29.81 14.04
CA LEU A 52 9.24 28.59 14.83
C LEU A 52 8.05 27.65 14.67
N ARG A 53 6.83 28.19 14.69
CA ARG A 53 5.61 27.41 14.46
C ARG A 53 5.58 26.80 13.07
N LEU A 54 5.90 27.59 12.04
CA LEU A 54 5.97 27.12 10.66
C LEU A 54 7.02 26.02 10.48
N HIS A 55 8.20 26.18 11.07
CA HIS A 55 9.26 25.17 11.05
C HIS A 55 8.82 23.85 11.71
N HIS A 56 8.16 23.92 12.87
CA HIS A 56 7.60 22.73 13.53
C HIS A 56 6.51 22.05 12.70
N GLN A 57 5.61 22.83 12.09
CA GLN A 57 4.59 22.29 11.19
C GLN A 57 5.23 21.59 9.99
N HIS A 58 6.23 22.21 9.36
CA HIS A 58 6.99 21.61 8.27
C HIS A 58 7.68 20.30 8.67
N ALA A 59 8.43 20.30 9.78
CA ALA A 59 9.09 19.09 10.27
C ALA A 59 8.08 17.97 10.60
N HIS A 60 6.93 18.32 11.15
CA HIS A 60 5.84 17.37 11.42
C HIS A 60 5.26 16.79 10.13
N LEU A 61 4.97 17.62 9.12
CA LEU A 61 4.46 17.19 7.83
C LEU A 61 5.46 16.28 7.09
N VAL A 62 6.75 16.64 7.08
CA VAL A 62 7.81 15.79 6.50
C VAL A 62 7.88 14.42 7.21
N ARG A 63 7.75 14.41 8.54
CA ARG A 63 7.71 13.16 9.30
C ARG A 63 6.47 12.33 8.97
N LEU A 64 5.28 12.93 8.94
CA LEU A 64 4.05 12.24 8.55
C LEU A 64 4.16 11.68 7.14
N ARG A 65 4.79 12.42 6.22
CA ARG A 65 5.07 11.95 4.86
C ARG A 65 5.86 10.64 4.88
N TYR A 66 6.97 10.62 5.61
CA TYR A 66 7.79 9.42 5.73
C TYR A 66 7.01 8.25 6.36
N GLU A 67 6.23 8.49 7.41
CA GLU A 67 5.45 7.45 8.08
C GLU A 67 4.37 6.86 7.16
N ILE A 68 3.67 7.69 6.40
CA ILE A 68 2.63 7.27 5.45
C ILE A 68 3.24 6.55 4.24
N GLU A 69 4.35 7.05 3.67
CA GLU A 69 5.08 6.33 2.61
C GLU A 69 5.53 4.94 3.08
N HIS A 70 5.98 4.84 4.33
CA HIS A 70 6.36 3.56 4.92
C HIS A 70 5.16 2.61 5.05
N VAL A 71 4.00 3.11 5.50
CA VAL A 71 2.75 2.34 5.56
C VAL A 71 2.29 1.91 4.17
N ALA A 72 2.33 2.80 3.17
CA ALA A 72 1.94 2.49 1.79
C ALA A 72 2.81 1.39 1.16
N ARG A 73 4.13 1.38 1.44
CA ARG A 73 5.02 0.28 1.03
C ARG A 73 4.66 -1.04 1.69
N ARG A 74 4.33 -1.03 2.98
CA ARG A 74 3.89 -2.23 3.71
C ARG A 74 2.56 -2.76 3.18
N LEU A 75 1.62 -1.88 2.84
CA LEU A 75 0.34 -2.27 2.25
C LEU A 75 0.53 -2.90 0.86
N GLN A 76 1.44 -2.37 0.03
CA GLN A 76 1.76 -3.00 -1.25
C GLN A 76 2.34 -4.40 -1.07
N ALA A 77 3.36 -4.55 -0.22
CA ALA A 77 3.95 -5.86 0.06
C ALA A 77 2.88 -6.85 0.56
N ARG A 78 1.94 -6.37 1.37
CA ARG A 78 0.83 -7.20 1.85
C ARG A 78 -0.15 -7.58 0.74
N ALA A 79 -0.44 -6.69 -0.21
CA ALA A 79 -1.26 -7.00 -1.38
C ALA A 79 -0.61 -8.10 -2.23
N ASP A 80 0.70 -7.96 -2.50
CA ASP A 80 1.47 -8.91 -3.30
C ASP A 80 1.46 -10.32 -2.66
N GLU A 81 1.64 -10.40 -1.33
CA GLU A 81 1.52 -11.66 -0.58
C GLU A 81 0.14 -12.29 -0.70
N LEU A 82 -0.93 -11.49 -0.55
CA LEU A 82 -2.31 -11.96 -0.62
C LEU A 82 -2.67 -12.48 -2.02
N TYR A 83 -2.18 -11.84 -3.09
CA TYR A 83 -2.33 -12.35 -4.44
C TYR A 83 -1.59 -13.66 -4.65
N ALA A 84 -0.36 -13.79 -4.14
CA ALA A 84 0.38 -15.05 -4.19
C ALA A 84 -0.32 -16.17 -3.42
N ASP A 85 -0.88 -15.89 -2.25
CA ASP A 85 -1.70 -16.83 -1.49
C ASP A 85 -2.95 -17.26 -2.26
N ALA A 86 -3.66 -16.32 -2.89
CA ALA A 86 -4.83 -16.62 -3.70
C ALA A 86 -4.49 -17.58 -4.84
N ALA A 87 -3.38 -17.33 -5.55
CA ALA A 87 -2.92 -18.19 -6.65
C ALA A 87 -2.55 -19.60 -6.15
N ARG A 88 -1.88 -19.71 -5.00
CA ARG A 88 -1.56 -21.02 -4.39
C ARG A 88 -2.81 -21.82 -4.06
N VAL A 89 -3.84 -21.16 -3.53
CA VAL A 89 -5.12 -21.81 -3.18
C VAL A 89 -5.82 -22.34 -4.42
N GLU A 90 -5.83 -21.58 -5.51
CA GLU A 90 -6.44 -22.01 -6.77
C GLU A 90 -5.70 -23.18 -7.40
N MET A 91 -4.38 -23.12 -7.45
CA MET A 91 -3.57 -24.24 -7.95
C MET A 91 -3.80 -25.52 -7.14
N ALA A 92 -3.89 -25.41 -5.81
CA ALA A 92 -4.16 -26.56 -4.95
C ALA A 92 -5.58 -27.12 -5.19
N ALA A 93 -6.58 -26.26 -5.37
CA ALA A 93 -7.93 -26.68 -5.69
C ALA A 93 -8.01 -27.37 -7.06
N GLU A 94 -7.34 -26.83 -8.08
CA GLU A 94 -7.26 -27.48 -9.40
C GLU A 94 -6.55 -28.83 -9.34
N ALA A 95 -5.47 -28.94 -8.57
CA ALA A 95 -4.74 -30.20 -8.41
C ALA A 95 -5.62 -31.27 -7.74
N ALA A 96 -6.36 -30.90 -6.69
CA ALA A 96 -7.30 -31.79 -6.03
C ALA A 96 -8.41 -32.26 -6.97
N LEU A 97 -9.02 -31.34 -7.74
CA LEU A 97 -10.06 -31.68 -8.72
C LEU A 97 -9.55 -32.61 -9.83
N ARG A 98 -8.31 -32.40 -10.31
CA ARG A 98 -7.68 -33.30 -11.30
C ARG A 98 -7.44 -34.69 -10.74
N GLU A 99 -7.06 -34.79 -9.47
CA GLU A 99 -6.83 -36.08 -8.83
C GLU A 99 -8.15 -36.83 -8.60
N GLU A 100 -9.19 -36.15 -8.09
CA GLU A 100 -10.53 -36.73 -7.98
C GLU A 100 -11.07 -37.21 -9.34
N ALA A 101 -10.88 -36.42 -10.41
CA ALA A 101 -11.29 -36.82 -11.75
C ALA A 101 -10.57 -38.09 -12.24
N ARG A 102 -9.26 -38.21 -11.97
CA ARG A 102 -8.48 -39.41 -12.30
C ARG A 102 -8.95 -40.63 -11.51
N GLU A 103 -9.23 -40.47 -10.23
CA GLU A 103 -9.76 -41.55 -9.39
C GLU A 103 -11.12 -42.03 -9.90
N LEU A 104 -12.00 -41.11 -10.30
CA LEU A 104 -13.29 -41.45 -10.90
C LEU A 104 -13.15 -42.16 -12.25
N GLU A 105 -12.22 -41.73 -13.11
CA GLU A 105 -11.91 -42.41 -14.38
C GLU A 105 -11.40 -43.84 -14.14
N LEU A 106 -10.48 -44.01 -13.17
CA LEU A 106 -9.98 -45.33 -12.78
C LEU A 106 -11.11 -46.22 -12.26
N GLN A 107 -11.96 -45.71 -11.36
CA GLN A 107 -13.12 -46.46 -10.85
C GLN A 107 -14.07 -46.87 -11.98
N ALA A 108 -14.38 -45.97 -12.90
CA ALA A 108 -15.24 -46.26 -14.06
C ALA A 108 -14.64 -47.33 -14.99
N SER A 109 -13.30 -47.40 -15.08
CA SER A 109 -12.61 -48.41 -15.89
C SER A 109 -12.75 -49.83 -15.34
N TYR A 110 -12.94 -50.01 -14.03
CA TYR A 110 -13.11 -51.33 -13.40
C TYR A 110 -14.49 -51.98 -13.65
N PHE A 111 -15.47 -51.21 -14.13
CA PHE A 111 -16.83 -51.69 -14.41
C PHE A 111 -17.13 -51.85 -15.92
N ARG A 112 -16.11 -51.74 -16.78
CA ARG A 112 -16.17 -52.10 -18.21
C ARG A 112 -15.59 -53.49 -18.44
#